data_AF-A0A918T295-F1
#
_entry.id   AF-A0A918T295-F1
#
_cell.length_a   1.000
_cell.length_b   1.000
_cell.length_c   1.000
_cell.angle_alpha   90.00
_cell.angle_beta   90.00
_cell.angle_gamma   90.00
#
_symmetry.space_group_name_H-M   'P 1'
#
loop_
_entity.id
_entity.type
_entity.pdbx_description
1 polymer ?
#
loop_
_entity_poly.entity_id
_entity_poly.type
_entity_poly.pdbx_seq_one_letter_code
_entity_poly.pdbx_strand_id
1 'polypeptide(L)'
;MEAGGSMDRYLSEAGWRREHQLRNEVSRVCIALGLARGALASGDQSTLEEMLAEAEDAAEGCREALGSQSAPLRRPGVGHA
;
A
#
# COMPACT_ATOMS: atom_id res chain seq x y z
N MET A 1 -11.17 35.43 0.31
CA MET A 1 -11.61 34.03 0.09
C MET A 1 -10.46 33.29 -0.56
N GLU A 2 -9.60 32.61 0.20
CA GLU A 2 -8.61 31.67 -0.36
C GLU A 2 -8.53 30.43 0.54
N ALA A 3 -9.61 29.66 0.58
CA ALA A 3 -9.61 28.34 1.21
C ALA A 3 -9.33 27.20 0.21
N GLY A 4 -9.24 27.52 -1.10
CA GLY A 4 -9.10 26.52 -2.17
C GLY A 4 -7.68 25.96 -2.36
N GLY A 5 -6.63 26.75 -2.10
CA GLY A 5 -5.25 26.33 -2.38
C GLY A 5 -4.64 25.39 -1.34
N SER A 6 -5.11 25.41 -0.09
CA SER A 6 -4.56 24.58 0.99
C SER A 6 -5.02 23.12 0.90
N MET A 7 -6.26 22.89 0.46
CA MET A 7 -6.84 21.54 0.34
C MET A 7 -6.24 20.79 -0.86
N ASP A 8 -6.05 21.48 -1.98
CA ASP A 8 -5.47 20.93 -3.20
C ASP A 8 -4.00 20.49 -3.02
N ARG A 9 -3.21 21.30 -2.30
CA ARG A 9 -1.83 20.97 -1.92
C ARG A 9 -1.78 19.76 -0.98
N TYR A 10 -2.66 19.70 0.01
CA TYR A 10 -2.72 18.57 0.95
C TYR A 10 -3.08 17.25 0.25
N LEU A 11 -4.05 17.27 -0.68
CA LEU A 11 -4.44 16.12 -1.47
C LEU A 11 -3.31 15.65 -2.40
N SER A 12 -2.56 16.59 -2.99
CA SER A 12 -1.40 16.30 -3.84
C SER A 12 -0.25 15.68 -3.03
N GLU A 13 0.07 16.20 -1.85
CA GLU A 13 1.11 15.62 -0.98
C GLU A 13 0.72 14.24 -0.43
N ALA A 14 -0.56 14.06 -0.06
CA ALA A 14 -1.09 12.78 0.36
C ALA A 14 -1.05 11.75 -0.78
N GLY A 15 -1.38 12.17 -2.01
CA GLY A 15 -1.25 11.34 -3.21
C GLY A 15 0.20 10.94 -3.49
N TRP A 16 1.14 11.88 -3.37
CA TRP A 16 2.56 11.61 -3.60
C TRP A 16 3.17 10.65 -2.56
N ARG A 17 2.88 10.85 -1.27
CA ARG A 17 3.34 9.94 -0.21
C ARG A 17 2.79 8.52 -0.42
N ARG A 18 1.54 8.41 -0.85
CA ARG A 18 0.89 7.15 -1.15
C ARG A 18 1.51 6.43 -2.33
N GLU A 19 1.79 7.15 -3.43
CA GLU A 19 2.49 6.59 -4.58
C GLU A 19 3.88 6.08 -4.19
N HIS A 20 4.60 6.84 -3.36
CA HIS A 20 5.90 6.44 -2.86
C HIS A 20 5.83 5.19 -1.98
N GLN A 21 4.85 5.11 -1.07
CA GLN A 21 4.63 3.94 -0.23
C GLN A 21 4.27 2.71 -1.09
N LEU A 22 3.34 2.85 -2.03
CA LEU A 22 2.94 1.78 -2.93
C LEU A 22 4.12 1.26 -3.76
N ARG A 23 4.94 2.16 -4.29
CA ARG A 23 6.13 1.79 -5.06
C ARG A 23 7.12 1.00 -4.22
N ASN A 24 7.32 1.38 -2.96
CA ASN A 24 8.21 0.66 -2.05
C ASN A 24 7.71 -0.77 -1.80
N GLU A 25 6.44 -0.90 -1.42
CA GLU A 25 5.84 -2.22 -1.14
C GLU A 25 5.82 -3.13 -2.38
N VAL A 26 5.48 -2.59 -3.56
CA VAL A 26 5.55 -3.35 -4.82
C VAL A 26 6.98 -3.81 -5.11
N SER A 27 7.99 -2.98 -4.80
CA SER A 27 9.39 -3.36 -4.98
C SER A 27 9.79 -4.50 -4.03
N ARG A 28 9.34 -4.46 -2.76
CA ARG A 28 9.55 -5.56 -1.79
C ARG A 28 8.94 -6.86 -2.28
N VAL A 29 7.68 -6.84 -2.75
CA VAL A 29 7.01 -8.02 -3.33
C VAL A 29 7.81 -8.60 -4.50
N CYS A 30 8.24 -7.76 -5.44
CA CYS A 30 8.98 -8.21 -6.62
C CYS A 30 10.31 -8.89 -6.24
N ILE A 31 11.04 -8.32 -5.27
CA ILE A 31 12.31 -8.88 -4.79
C ILE A 31 12.07 -10.21 -4.10
N ALA A 32 11.13 -10.27 -3.17
CA ALA A 32 10.81 -11.47 -2.40
C ALA A 32 10.37 -12.62 -3.33
N LEU A 33 9.53 -12.35 -4.33
CA LEU A 33 9.15 -13.37 -5.33
C LEU A 33 10.33 -13.84 -6.20
N GLY A 34 11.26 -12.94 -6.53
CA GLY A 34 12.49 -13.30 -7.24
C GLY A 34 13.37 -14.25 -6.43
N LEU A 35 13.53 -13.97 -5.13
CA LEU A 35 14.28 -14.82 -4.20
C LEU A 35 13.58 -16.15 -3.96
N ALA A 36 12.26 -16.15 -3.77
CA ALA A 36 11.43 -17.35 -3.66
C ALA A 36 11.59 -18.26 -4.88
N ARG A 37 11.60 -17.69 -6.10
CA ARG A 37 11.84 -18.45 -7.32
C ARG A 37 13.24 -19.09 -7.34
N GLY A 38 14.26 -18.39 -6.83
CA GLY A 38 15.60 -18.94 -6.66
C GLY A 38 15.63 -20.10 -5.68
N ALA A 39 15.01 -19.93 -4.51
CA ALA A 39 14.90 -20.96 -3.46
C ALA A 39 14.15 -22.21 -3.95
N LEU A 40 13.06 -22.02 -4.70
CA LEU A 40 12.33 -23.11 -5.34
C LEU A 40 13.21 -23.89 -6.32
N ALA A 41 14.05 -23.20 -7.11
CA ALA A 41 14.95 -23.84 -8.05
C ALA A 41 16.10 -24.61 -7.37
N SER A 42 16.55 -24.14 -6.20
CA SER A 42 17.58 -24.83 -5.40
C SER A 42 17.03 -25.91 -4.47
N GLY A 43 15.71 -26.01 -4.31
CA GLY A 43 15.07 -26.92 -3.35
C GLY A 43 15.21 -26.48 -1.89
N ASP A 44 15.50 -25.20 -1.65
CA ASP A 44 15.59 -24.63 -0.30
C ASP A 44 14.20 -24.21 0.19
N GLN A 45 13.53 -25.15 0.84
CA GLN A 45 12.16 -24.96 1.33
C GLN A 45 12.07 -23.87 2.41
N SER A 46 13.06 -23.75 3.29
CA SER A 46 13.06 -22.72 4.35
C SER A 46 13.11 -21.31 3.77
N THR A 47 14.03 -21.06 2.84
CA THR A 47 14.14 -19.76 2.18
C THR A 47 12.92 -19.48 1.32
N LEU A 48 12.33 -20.50 0.68
CA LEU A 48 11.10 -20.36 -0.08
C LEU A 48 9.94 -19.87 0.80
N GLU A 49 9.72 -20.51 1.96
CA GLU A 49 8.65 -20.14 2.88
C GLU A 49 8.84 -18.74 3.47
N GLU A 50 10.08 -18.39 3.84
CA GLU A 50 10.41 -17.05 4.36
C GLU A 50 10.15 -15.95 3.32
N MET A 51 10.59 -16.16 2.07
CA MET A 51 10.41 -15.18 1.01
C MET A 51 8.95 -15.05 0.54
N LEU A 52 8.17 -16.13 0.62
CA LEU A 52 6.74 -16.05 0.37
C LEU A 52 6.02 -15.25 1.47
N ALA A 53 6.37 -15.45 2.74
CA ALA A 53 5.81 -14.68 3.84
C ALA A 53 6.15 -13.17 3.73
N GLU A 54 7.39 -12.83 3.35
CA GLU A 54 7.80 -11.44 3.10
C GLU A 54 7.03 -10.82 1.92
N ALA A 55 6.77 -11.59 0.86
CA ALA A 55 5.95 -11.13 -0.26
C ALA A 55 4.49 -10.91 0.15
N GLU A 56 3.92 -11.74 1.02
CA GLU A 56 2.57 -11.59 1.56
C GLU A 56 2.44 -10.36 2.47
N ASP A 57 3.42 -10.11 3.34
CA ASP A 57 3.48 -8.90 4.18
C ASP A 57 3.51 -7.62 3.34
N ALA A 58 4.41 -7.55 2.36
CA ALA A 58 4.50 -6.41 1.45
C ALA A 58 3.23 -6.25 0.57
N ALA A 59 2.56 -7.35 0.22
CA ALA A 59 1.28 -7.30 -0.48
C ALA A 59 0.13 -6.79 0.43
N GLU A 60 0.17 -7.04 1.73
CA GLU A 60 -0.73 -6.39 2.70
C GLU A 60 -0.43 -4.89 2.80
N GLY A 61 0.85 -4.49 2.87
CA GLY A 61 1.25 -3.08 2.82
C GLY A 61 0.73 -2.36 1.57
N CYS A 62 0.75 -3.03 0.41
CA CYS A 62 0.10 -2.53 -0.81
C CYS A 62 -1.42 -2.35 -0.64
N ARG A 63 -2.09 -3.32 -0.02
CA ARG A 63 -3.54 -3.28 0.24
C ARG A 63 -3.91 -2.17 1.21
N GLU A 64 -3.12 -1.90 2.25
CA GLU A 64 -3.32 -0.78 3.15
C GLU A 64 -3.12 0.56 2.43
N ALA A 65 -2.02 0.66 1.66
CA ALA A 65 -1.72 1.82 0.85
C ALA A 65 -2.86 2.10 -0.15
N LEU A 66 -3.51 1.10 -0.74
CA LEU A 66 -4.64 1.26 -1.67
C LEU A 66 -6.01 1.40 -0.97
N GLY A 67 -6.23 0.68 0.12
CA GLY A 67 -7.49 0.56 0.86
C GLY A 67 -7.84 1.76 1.74
N SER A 68 -6.89 2.64 2.02
CA SER A 68 -7.08 3.90 2.75
C SER A 68 -8.06 4.92 2.09
N GLN A 69 -8.83 4.54 1.06
CA GLN A 69 -9.99 5.30 0.54
C GLN A 69 -11.36 4.75 0.98
N SER A 70 -11.43 3.56 1.59
CA SER A 70 -12.72 2.90 1.91
C SER A 70 -13.27 3.23 3.30
N ALA A 71 -12.83 4.32 3.94
CA ALA A 71 -13.63 4.91 5.01
C ALA A 71 -14.71 5.75 4.33
N PRO A 72 -16.00 5.34 4.34
CA PRO A 72 -17.04 6.16 3.77
C PRO A 72 -17.01 7.50 4.51
N LEU A 73 -16.94 8.59 3.75
CA LEU A 73 -17.27 9.92 4.24
C LEU A 73 -18.64 9.77 4.93
N ARG A 74 -18.67 9.65 6.27
CA ARG A 74 -19.91 9.83 7.02
C ARG A 74 -20.34 11.23 6.67
N ARG A 75 -21.31 11.36 5.75
CA ARG A 75 -22.03 12.61 5.55
C ARG A 75 -22.49 13.03 6.95
N PRO A 76 -22.09 14.20 7.47
CA PRO A 76 -22.73 14.71 8.67
C PRO A 76 -24.22 14.74 8.35
N GLY A 77 -24.99 13.94 9.11
CA GLY A 77 -26.43 13.87 8.96
C GLY A 77 -26.95 15.29 9.03
N VAL A 78 -27.60 15.73 7.96
CA VAL A 78 -28.41 16.95 7.98
C VAL A 78 -29.59 16.61 8.88
N GLY A 79 -29.44 16.87 10.17
CA GLY A 79 -30.55 16.85 11.11
C GLY A 79 -31.55 17.89 10.67
N HIS A 80 -32.65 17.46 10.08
CA HIS A 80 -33.86 18.27 9.99
C HIS A 80 -34.43 18.35 11.40
N ALA A 81 -34.50 19.57 11.93
CA ALA A 81 -35.40 19.98 13.00
C ALA A 81 -36.13 21.23 12.51
#